data_AF-A0A7Z9D6G7-F1
#
_entry.id   AF-A0A7Z9D6G7-F1
#
_cell.length_a   1.000
_cell.length_b   1.000
_cell.length_c   1.000
_cell.angle_alpha   90.00
_cell.angle_beta   90.00
_cell.angle_gamma   90.00
#
_symmetry.space_group_name_H-M   'P 1'
#
loop_
_entity.id
_entity.type
_entity.pdbx_description
1 polymer ?
#
loop_
_entity_poly.entity_id
_entity_poly.type
_entity_poly.pdbx_seq_one_letter_code
_entity_poly.pdbx_strand_id
1 'polypeptide(L)'
;MDVLNLDLPDSYKQFMNSRDEMVDLYYEFSRKKPKTLKKEYGIWCSFMLEQYSFSDKVPNYKILSDNERYFKDIEGFTTGINIELVKKSFAFGLVSSEGGILFFHPENFSIWEIYPDLYINFLADTFDEFITNAKFGRKWEHKKL
;
A
#
# COMPACT_ATOMS: atom_id res chain seq x y z
N MET A 1 -15.26 -8.42 9.42
CA MET A 1 -13.99 -9.05 9.83
C MET A 1 -13.04 -7.90 10.01
N ASP A 2 -12.56 -7.66 11.22
CA ASP A 2 -11.64 -6.54 11.48
C ASP A 2 -10.29 -6.87 10.84
N VAL A 3 -9.93 -6.09 9.81
CA VAL A 3 -8.68 -6.24 9.05
C VAL A 3 -7.45 -6.20 9.95
N LEU A 4 -7.50 -5.53 11.11
CA LEU A 4 -6.36 -5.44 12.03
C LEU A 4 -6.12 -6.73 12.84
N ASN A 5 -7.04 -7.69 12.79
CA ASN A 5 -6.84 -9.04 13.34
C ASN A 5 -6.02 -9.96 12.41
N LEU A 6 -5.66 -9.50 11.21
CA LEU A 6 -4.75 -10.23 10.32
C LEU A 6 -3.32 -10.20 10.88
N ASP A 7 -2.50 -11.14 10.40
CA ASP A 7 -1.07 -11.13 10.66
C ASP A 7 -0.43 -9.99 9.85
N LEU A 8 -0.18 -8.87 10.53
CA LEU A 8 0.33 -7.61 9.98
C LEU A 8 1.32 -7.00 11.00
N PRO A 9 2.24 -6.12 10.57
CA PRO A 9 3.16 -5.46 11.48
C PRO A 9 2.44 -4.72 12.61
N ASP A 10 2.94 -4.90 13.85
CA ASP A 10 2.36 -4.25 15.02
C ASP A 10 2.39 -2.72 14.91
N SER A 11 3.45 -2.14 14.33
CA SER A 11 3.53 -0.70 14.12
C SER A 11 2.49 -0.19 13.12
N TYR A 12 2.16 -0.96 12.08
CA TYR A 12 1.05 -0.64 11.18
C TYR A 12 -0.30 -0.71 11.90
N LYS A 13 -0.54 -1.76 12.70
CA LYS A 13 -1.78 -1.90 13.48
C LYS A 13 -1.96 -0.75 14.47
N GLN A 14 -0.90 -0.39 15.21
CA GLN A 14 -0.89 0.75 16.13
C GLN A 14 -1.18 2.06 15.39
N PHE A 15 -0.52 2.27 14.25
CA PHE A 15 -0.76 3.43 13.40
C PHE A 15 -2.23 3.53 12.97
N MET A 16 -2.83 2.44 12.51
CA MET A 16 -4.24 2.38 12.10
C MET A 16 -5.20 2.59 13.27
N ASN A 17 -4.90 2.06 14.46
CA ASN A 17 -5.72 2.28 15.66
C ASN A 17 -5.63 3.71 16.22
N SER A 18 -4.60 4.47 15.87
CA SER A 18 -4.37 5.83 16.37
C SER A 18 -5.04 6.94 15.56
N ARG A 19 -5.74 6.59 14.46
CA ARG A 19 -6.29 7.53 13.49
C ARG A 19 -7.78 7.30 13.25
N ASP A 20 -8.40 8.28 12.60
CA ASP A 20 -9.81 8.22 12.21
C ASP A 20 -10.03 7.17 11.10
N GLU A 21 -11.04 6.32 11.28
CA GLU A 21 -11.40 5.22 10.38
C GLU A 21 -11.85 5.69 8.98
N MET A 22 -12.16 6.99 8.82
CA MET A 22 -12.63 7.62 7.59
C MET A 22 -11.59 8.48 6.89
N VAL A 23 -10.38 8.59 7.42
CA VAL A 23 -9.42 9.60 6.94
C VAL A 23 -8.17 8.96 6.41
N ASP A 24 -7.93 9.05 5.10
CA ASP A 24 -6.65 8.69 4.47
C ASP A 24 -5.56 9.70 4.86
N LEU A 25 -4.33 9.22 4.98
CA LEU A 25 -3.18 10.05 5.32
C LEU A 25 -2.14 9.96 4.20
N TYR A 26 -1.72 11.12 3.70
CA TYR A 26 -0.82 11.24 2.58
C TYR A 26 0.54 11.75 3.04
N TYR A 27 1.58 11.09 2.57
CA TYR A 27 2.97 11.35 2.94
C TYR A 27 3.82 11.57 1.70
N GLU A 28 4.65 12.61 1.73
CA GLU A 28 5.65 12.89 0.71
C GLU A 28 6.98 12.21 1.04
N PHE A 29 7.53 11.50 0.06
CA PHE A 29 8.84 10.87 0.16
C PHE A 29 9.81 11.57 -0.79
N SER A 30 10.95 11.96 -0.23
CA SER A 30 12.05 12.54 -1.01
C SER A 30 12.97 11.41 -1.47
N ARG A 31 12.98 11.10 -2.78
CA ARG A 31 13.94 10.12 -3.31
C ARG A 31 15.37 10.63 -3.18
N LYS A 32 16.32 9.76 -2.81
CA LYS A 32 17.74 10.12 -2.78
C LYS A 32 18.28 10.49 -4.17
N LYS A 33 17.81 9.84 -5.25
CA LYS A 33 18.08 10.18 -6.67
C LYS A 33 16.98 9.68 -7.64
N PRO A 34 16.59 10.46 -8.67
CA PRO A 34 16.82 11.89 -8.79
C PRO A 34 16.07 12.62 -7.66
N LYS A 35 16.73 13.57 -7.00
CA LYS A 35 16.20 14.33 -5.85
C LYS A 35 14.95 15.18 -6.17
N THR A 36 14.54 15.20 -7.43
CA THR A 36 13.43 15.99 -7.96
C THR A 36 12.12 15.20 -8.04
N LEU A 37 12.14 13.86 -8.02
CA LEU A 37 10.90 13.08 -7.93
C LEU A 37 10.46 12.99 -6.47
N LYS A 38 9.51 13.85 -6.11
CA LYS A 38 8.68 13.65 -4.93
C LYS A 38 7.59 12.65 -5.28
N LYS A 39 7.46 11.59 -4.48
CA LYS A 39 6.31 10.71 -4.55
C LYS A 39 5.41 10.97 -3.35
N GLU A 40 4.12 11.07 -3.59
CA GLU A 40 3.11 11.10 -2.54
C GLU A 40 2.49 9.69 -2.43
N TYR A 41 2.50 9.17 -1.22
CA TYR A 41 1.93 7.88 -0.88
C TYR A 41 0.75 8.10 0.05
N GLY A 42 -0.42 7.60 -0.35
CA GLY A 42 -1.64 7.62 0.46
C GLY A 42 -1.79 6.31 1.22
N ILE A 43 -1.92 6.36 2.53
CA ILE A 43 -2.23 5.20 3.37
C ILE A 43 -3.73 5.19 3.65
N TRP A 44 -4.38 4.12 3.22
CA TRP A 44 -5.83 3.94 3.34
C TRP A 44 -6.27 3.85 4.80
N CYS A 45 -7.41 4.46 5.10
CA CYS A 45 -8.14 4.28 6.35
C CYS A 45 -8.93 2.97 6.36
N SER A 46 -9.52 2.60 7.50
CA SER A 46 -10.30 1.37 7.64
C SER A 46 -11.49 1.31 6.67
N PHE A 47 -12.18 2.44 6.46
CA PHE A 47 -13.23 2.54 5.45
C PHE A 47 -12.72 2.20 4.04
N MET A 48 -11.58 2.76 3.65
CA MET A 48 -10.99 2.48 2.34
C MET A 48 -10.50 1.04 2.19
N LEU A 49 -10.05 0.40 3.27
CA LEU A 49 -9.61 -1.00 3.22
C LEU A 49 -10.80 -1.95 3.04
N GLU A 50 -11.88 -1.73 3.79
CA GLU A 50 -12.96 -2.72 3.95
C GLU A 50 -14.24 -2.40 3.18
N GLN A 51 -14.63 -1.14 3.10
CA GLN A 51 -15.96 -0.71 2.66
C GLN A 51 -15.96 -0.06 1.28
N TYR A 52 -14.83 0.53 0.88
CA TYR A 52 -14.60 0.98 -0.49
C TYR A 52 -13.77 -0.06 -1.23
N SER A 53 -14.06 -0.27 -2.52
CA SER A 53 -13.21 -1.09 -3.36
C SER A 53 -13.03 -0.52 -4.76
N PHE A 54 -11.79 -0.58 -5.25
CA PHE A 54 -11.46 -0.36 -6.65
C PHE A 54 -11.64 -1.62 -7.51
N SER A 55 -12.09 -2.74 -6.93
CA SER A 55 -12.47 -3.97 -7.63
C SER A 55 -13.88 -4.38 -7.20
N ASP A 56 -14.69 -4.84 -8.15
CA ASP A 56 -16.04 -5.34 -7.86
C ASP A 56 -16.03 -6.68 -7.11
N LYS A 57 -14.86 -7.33 -6.99
CA LYS A 57 -14.75 -8.73 -6.52
C LYS A 57 -14.17 -8.88 -5.12
N VAL A 58 -13.28 -7.97 -4.74
CA VAL A 58 -12.49 -8.08 -3.51
C VAL A 58 -12.38 -6.73 -2.82
N PRO A 59 -12.29 -6.68 -1.48
CA PRO A 59 -11.98 -5.44 -0.77
C PRO A 59 -10.56 -4.95 -1.11
N ASN A 60 -10.30 -3.65 -0.90
CA ASN A 60 -9.03 -3.03 -1.29
C ASN A 60 -7.81 -3.70 -0.68
N TYR A 61 -7.89 -4.21 0.56
CA TYR A 61 -6.75 -4.89 1.17
C TYR A 61 -6.35 -6.21 0.49
N LYS A 62 -7.24 -6.79 -0.32
CA LYS A 62 -7.00 -7.99 -1.15
C LYS A 62 -6.96 -7.67 -2.64
N ILE A 63 -6.88 -6.41 -3.03
CA ILE A 63 -6.98 -6.00 -4.43
C ILE A 63 -5.96 -6.66 -5.35
N LEU A 64 -4.79 -7.03 -4.81
CA LEU A 64 -3.74 -7.73 -5.55
C LEU A 64 -4.05 -9.21 -5.80
N SER A 65 -5.04 -9.79 -5.14
CA SER A 65 -5.49 -11.16 -5.43
C SER A 65 -6.35 -11.27 -6.69
N ASP A 66 -6.76 -10.13 -7.27
CA ASP A 66 -7.57 -10.11 -8.50
C ASP A 66 -6.73 -10.51 -9.72
N ASN A 67 -7.00 -11.69 -10.26
CA ASN A 67 -6.25 -12.27 -11.37
C ASN A 67 -6.32 -11.43 -12.67
N GLU A 68 -7.36 -10.62 -12.85
CA GLU A 68 -7.50 -9.77 -14.05
C GLU A 68 -6.44 -8.68 -14.15
N ARG A 69 -5.70 -8.40 -13.06
CA ARG A 69 -4.59 -7.45 -13.04
C ARG A 69 -3.34 -7.96 -13.76
N TYR A 70 -3.17 -9.28 -13.86
CA TYR A 70 -1.90 -9.89 -14.28
C TYR A 70 -1.95 -10.35 -15.73
N PHE A 71 -1.55 -9.47 -16.65
CA PHE A 71 -1.49 -9.73 -18.09
C PHE A 71 -0.08 -10.05 -18.61
N LYS A 72 0.94 -9.94 -17.75
CA LYS A 72 2.34 -10.33 -18.00
C LYS A 72 3.06 -10.63 -16.68
N ASP A 73 4.33 -11.05 -16.76
CA ASP A 73 5.19 -11.19 -15.58
C ASP A 73 5.49 -9.82 -14.93
N ILE A 74 5.83 -9.82 -13.64
CA ILE A 74 6.27 -8.61 -12.93
C ILE A 74 7.70 -8.22 -13.34
N GLU A 75 7.94 -6.92 -13.43
CA GLU A 75 9.21 -6.32 -13.85
C GLU A 75 9.74 -5.34 -12.79
N GLY A 76 11.02 -4.98 -12.82
CA GLY A 76 11.63 -4.02 -11.89
C GLY A 76 12.55 -4.70 -10.86
N PHE A 77 12.49 -4.27 -9.59
CA PHE A 77 13.25 -4.94 -8.53
C PHE A 77 12.48 -6.17 -8.09
N THR A 78 12.88 -7.37 -8.51
CA THR A 78 12.10 -8.61 -8.26
C THR A 78 12.78 -9.60 -7.32
N THR A 79 13.92 -9.23 -6.73
CA THR A 79 14.63 -10.10 -5.78
C THR A 79 13.77 -10.40 -4.57
N GLY A 80 13.43 -11.68 -4.37
CA GLY A 80 12.65 -12.16 -3.22
C GLY A 80 11.12 -12.03 -3.35
N ILE A 81 10.59 -11.53 -4.49
CA ILE A 81 9.15 -11.37 -4.73
C ILE A 81 8.76 -12.01 -6.08
N ASN A 82 7.57 -12.59 -6.17
CA ASN A 82 6.98 -13.08 -7.42
C ASN A 82 5.46 -12.83 -7.43
N ILE A 83 4.79 -13.06 -8.56
CA ILE A 83 3.34 -12.83 -8.71
C ILE A 83 2.51 -13.55 -7.65
N GLU A 84 2.85 -14.80 -7.31
CA GLU A 84 2.09 -15.58 -6.34
C GLU A 84 2.21 -15.03 -4.92
N LEU A 85 3.34 -14.39 -4.58
CA LEU A 85 3.52 -13.63 -3.34
C LEU A 85 2.76 -12.30 -3.40
N VAL A 86 2.81 -11.58 -4.52
CA VAL A 86 2.05 -10.33 -4.71
C VAL A 86 0.54 -10.57 -4.55
N LYS A 87 0.01 -11.65 -5.11
CA LYS A 87 -1.41 -12.02 -4.97
C LYS A 87 -1.86 -12.30 -3.53
N LYS A 88 -0.95 -12.74 -2.67
CA LYS A 88 -1.19 -13.00 -1.24
C LYS A 88 -0.97 -11.76 -0.37
N SER A 89 -0.41 -10.70 -0.94
CA SER A 89 0.01 -9.52 -0.19
C SER A 89 -1.17 -8.70 0.31
N PHE A 90 -0.97 -8.08 1.47
CA PHE A 90 -1.91 -7.12 2.01
C PHE A 90 -1.65 -5.73 1.41
N ALA A 91 -2.60 -5.21 0.65
CA ALA A 91 -2.52 -3.85 0.11
C ALA A 91 -3.02 -2.84 1.15
N PHE A 92 -2.30 -1.73 1.32
CA PHE A 92 -2.60 -0.77 2.38
C PHE A 92 -2.64 0.69 1.93
N GLY A 93 -2.38 0.95 0.66
CA GLY A 93 -2.31 2.31 0.17
C GLY A 93 -2.04 2.41 -1.33
N LEU A 94 -1.80 3.62 -1.77
CA LEU A 94 -1.60 3.96 -3.17
C LEU A 94 -0.48 4.97 -3.39
N VAL A 95 0.01 5.01 -4.63
CA VAL A 95 0.87 6.06 -5.15
C VAL A 95 -0.02 7.11 -5.81
N SER A 96 -0.24 8.26 -5.16
CA SER A 96 -1.32 9.22 -5.47
C SER A 96 -1.40 9.67 -6.92
N SER A 97 -0.25 9.87 -7.57
CA SER A 97 -0.18 10.46 -8.91
C SER A 97 -0.02 9.43 -10.03
N GLU A 98 0.27 8.17 -9.69
CA GLU A 98 0.73 7.17 -10.67
C GLU A 98 -0.12 5.89 -10.64
N GLY A 99 -1.11 5.79 -9.75
CA GLY A 99 -2.03 4.66 -9.67
C GLY A 99 -1.40 3.36 -9.16
N GLY A 100 -0.19 3.43 -8.61
CA GLY A 100 0.46 2.29 -7.97
C GLY A 100 -0.22 1.92 -6.65
N ILE A 101 0.00 0.68 -6.20
CA ILE A 101 -0.54 0.13 -4.97
C ILE A 101 0.61 -0.20 -4.03
N LEU A 102 0.45 0.21 -2.77
CA LEU A 102 1.35 -0.16 -1.68
C LEU A 102 0.92 -1.46 -1.04
N PHE A 103 1.87 -2.33 -0.73
CA PHE A 103 1.58 -3.59 -0.07
C PHE A 103 2.72 -4.10 0.81
N PHE A 104 2.35 -4.98 1.75
CA PHE A 104 3.30 -5.74 2.55
C PHE A 104 3.63 -7.07 1.87
N HIS A 105 4.92 -7.37 1.75
CA HIS A 105 5.38 -8.70 1.40
C HIS A 105 4.80 -9.72 2.39
N PRO A 106 4.19 -10.82 1.94
CA PRO A 106 3.38 -11.68 2.82
C PRO A 106 4.21 -12.51 3.81
N GLU A 107 5.54 -12.57 3.64
CA GLU A 107 6.43 -13.39 4.48
C GLU A 107 7.28 -12.61 5.48
N ASN A 108 7.60 -11.35 5.18
CA ASN A 108 8.53 -10.55 6.00
C ASN A 108 8.04 -9.12 6.25
N PHE A 109 6.86 -8.76 5.71
CA PHE A 109 6.24 -7.45 5.82
C PHE A 109 7.09 -6.25 5.37
N SER A 110 8.11 -6.48 4.55
CA SER A 110 8.74 -5.39 3.79
C SER A 110 7.72 -4.69 2.90
N ILE A 111 7.96 -3.43 2.57
CA ILE A 111 7.00 -2.57 1.85
C ILE A 111 7.42 -2.42 0.41
N TRP A 112 6.44 -2.60 -0.46
CA TRP A 112 6.60 -2.58 -1.91
C TRP A 112 5.52 -1.72 -2.56
N GLU A 113 5.82 -1.20 -3.75
CA GLU A 113 4.85 -0.61 -4.67
C GLU A 113 4.76 -1.44 -5.94
N ILE A 114 3.57 -1.65 -6.47
CA ILE A 114 3.33 -2.23 -7.80
C ILE A 114 2.44 -1.31 -8.64
N TYR A 115 2.78 -1.16 -9.91
CA TYR A 115 2.08 -0.31 -10.87
C TYR A 115 1.11 -1.08 -11.77
N PRO A 116 0.18 -0.39 -12.45
CA PRO A 116 -0.72 -1.02 -13.41
C PRO A 116 -0.01 -1.75 -14.55
N ASP A 117 1.22 -1.35 -14.90
CA ASP A 117 2.07 -2.01 -15.89
C ASP A 117 2.87 -3.19 -15.31
N LEU A 118 2.59 -3.61 -14.08
CA LEU A 118 3.25 -4.67 -13.33
C LEU A 118 4.73 -4.42 -13.02
N TYR A 119 5.17 -3.16 -13.11
CA TYR A 119 6.45 -2.74 -12.58
C TYR A 119 6.39 -2.66 -11.04
N ILE A 120 7.38 -3.22 -10.35
CA ILE A 120 7.45 -3.29 -8.89
C ILE A 120 8.75 -2.69 -8.35
N ASN A 121 8.66 -2.01 -7.20
CA ASN A 121 9.83 -1.54 -6.44
C ASN A 121 9.71 -1.89 -4.97
N PHE A 122 10.85 -2.19 -4.37
CA PHE A 122 11.05 -2.19 -2.93
C PHE A 122 11.12 -0.75 -2.39
N LEU A 123 10.51 -0.51 -1.23
CA LEU A 123 10.46 0.81 -0.59
C LEU A 123 11.14 0.86 0.78
N ALA A 124 10.91 -0.13 1.64
CA ALA A 124 11.45 -0.18 3.00
C ALA A 124 11.39 -1.60 3.57
N ASP A 125 12.26 -1.91 4.52
CA ASP A 125 12.24 -3.20 5.20
C ASP A 125 11.10 -3.30 6.22
N THR A 126 10.64 -2.16 6.75
CA THR A 126 9.61 -2.10 7.80
C THR A 126 8.68 -0.89 7.62
N PHE A 127 7.49 -0.97 8.25
CA PHE A 127 6.54 0.14 8.28
C PHE A 127 7.07 1.37 9.03
N ASP A 128 7.81 1.17 10.11
CA ASP A 128 8.40 2.27 10.87
C ASP A 128 9.45 3.02 10.05
N GLU A 129 10.32 2.31 9.33
CA GLU A 129 11.28 2.91 8.40
C GLU A 129 10.57 3.69 7.30
N PHE A 130 9.50 3.13 6.73
CA PHE A 130 8.72 3.78 5.69
C PHE A 130 8.11 5.10 6.18
N ILE A 131 7.40 5.11 7.32
CA ILE A 131 6.77 6.33 7.85
C ILE A 131 7.80 7.35 8.35
N THR A 132 8.87 6.92 9.02
CA THR A 132 9.88 7.82 9.60
C THR A 132 10.61 8.62 8.53
N ASN A 133 10.82 8.02 7.34
CA ASN A 133 11.45 8.69 6.21
C ASN A 133 10.49 9.57 5.39
N ALA A 134 9.24 9.66 5.81
CA ALA A 134 8.19 10.38 5.10
C ALA A 134 7.83 11.70 5.78
N LYS A 135 7.51 12.72 4.98
CA LYS A 135 6.94 13.96 5.50
C LYS A 135 5.42 13.88 5.38
N PHE A 136 4.72 14.07 6.48
CA PHE A 136 3.26 14.21 6.43
C PHE A 136 2.86 15.39 5.51
N GLY A 137 1.98 15.10 4.56
CA GLY A 137 1.50 16.06 3.56
C GLY A 137 0.10 16.56 3.90
N ARG A 138 -0.90 15.68 3.78
CA ARG A 138 -2.33 16.04 3.92
C ARG A 138 -3.19 14.87 4.40
N LYS A 139 -4.43 15.20 4.77
CA LYS A 139 -5.49 14.23 5.06
C LYS A 139 -6.53 14.26 3.94
N TRP A 140 -7.26 13.16 3.77
CA TRP A 140 -8.44 13.11 2.92
C TRP A 140 -9.58 12.41 3.66
N GLU A 141 -10.67 13.13 3.88
CA GLU A 141 -11.83 12.63 4.62
C GLU A 141 -12.83 11.99 3.65
N HIS A 142 -13.17 10.74 3.93
CA HIS A 142 -14.24 10.04 3.23
C HIS A 142 -15.57 10.30 3.94
N LYS A 143 -16.64 10.36 3.15
CA LYS A 143 -18.01 10.44 3.66
C LYS A 143 -18.69 9.10 3.40
N LYS A 144 -19.38 8.56 4.40
CA LYS A 144 -20.32 7.45 4.17
C LYS A 144 -21.37 7.93 3.16
N LEU A 145 -21.52 7.20 2.06
CA LEU A 145 -22.61 7.39 1.09
C LEU A 145 -23.95 7.07 1.74
#